data_AF-A0A238J0G0-F1
#
_entry.id   AF-A0A238J0G0-F1
#
_cell.length_a   1.000
_cell.length_b   1.000
_cell.length_c   1.000
_cell.angle_alpha   90.00
_cell.angle_beta   90.00
_cell.angle_gamma   90.00
#
_symmetry.space_group_name_H-M   'P 1'
#
loop_
_entity.id
_entity.type
_entity.pdbx_description
1 polymer ?
#
loop_
_entity_poly.entity_id
_entity_poly.type
_entity_poly.pdbx_seq_one_letter_code
_entity_poly.pdbx_strand_id
1 'polypeptide(L)'
;MLALGRGFLMICLTLTLLACQEDGPRASGETGGVPDPLAEQRAACERTGGRWGARSGGILFTCYRPSSDANQLCRASSDCESVCLARSRTCAPTTPFLGCHEILTENGGRATQCIN
;
A
#
# COMPACT_ATOMS: atom_id res chain seq x y z
N MET A 1 -45.45 -5.86 -22.32
CA MET A 1 -44.76 -6.69 -21.31
C MET A 1 -43.22 -6.76 -21.45
N LEU A 2 -42.58 -6.18 -22.48
CA LEU A 2 -41.10 -6.17 -22.59
C LEU A 2 -40.38 -5.00 -21.87
N ALA A 3 -41.10 -3.95 -21.47
CA ALA A 3 -40.50 -2.78 -20.81
C ALA A 3 -40.16 -3.02 -19.32
N LEU A 4 -40.93 -3.87 -18.63
CA LEU A 4 -40.65 -4.24 -17.23
C LEU A 4 -39.40 -5.11 -17.10
N GLY A 5 -39.13 -6.00 -18.06
CA GLY A 5 -37.95 -6.88 -18.04
C GLY A 5 -36.63 -6.13 -18.23
N ARG A 6 -36.60 -5.12 -19.11
CA ARG A 6 -35.40 -4.29 -19.35
C ARG A 6 -35.11 -3.34 -18.18
N GLY A 7 -36.16 -2.79 -17.56
CA GLY A 7 -36.03 -1.97 -16.36
C GLY A 7 -35.52 -2.77 -15.16
N PHE A 8 -36.06 -3.97 -14.94
CA PHE A 8 -35.63 -4.83 -13.84
C PHE A 8 -34.20 -5.35 -14.03
N LEU A 9 -33.80 -5.70 -15.26
CA LEU A 9 -32.44 -6.13 -15.58
C LEU A 9 -31.41 -5.01 -15.35
N MET A 10 -31.74 -3.78 -15.73
CA MET A 10 -30.88 -2.61 -15.49
C MET A 10 -30.78 -2.27 -14.00
N ILE A 11 -31.89 -2.36 -13.25
CA ILE A 11 -31.90 -2.14 -11.80
C ILE A 11 -31.03 -3.18 -11.09
N CYS A 12 -31.20 -4.47 -11.40
CA CYS A 12 -30.36 -5.53 -10.84
C CYS A 12 -28.87 -5.37 -11.18
N LEU A 13 -28.54 -4.93 -12.39
CA LEU A 13 -27.16 -4.68 -12.80
C LEU A 13 -26.56 -3.47 -12.07
N THR A 14 -27.34 -2.41 -11.84
CA THR A 14 -26.86 -1.25 -11.06
C THR A 14 -26.70 -1.53 -9.57
N LEU A 15 -27.55 -2.40 -8.99
CA LEU A 15 -27.46 -2.81 -7.58
C LEU A 15 -26.20 -3.64 -7.30
N THR A 16 -25.70 -4.42 -8.25
CA THR A 16 -24.47 -5.20 -8.05
C THR A 16 -23.20 -4.36 -8.18
N LEU A 17 -23.19 -3.30 -9.01
CA LEU A 17 -22.04 -2.38 -9.09
C LEU A 17 -21.91 -1.47 -7.85
N LEU A 18 -23.03 -1.08 -7.23
CA LEU A 18 -22.99 -0.14 -6.10
C LEU A 18 -22.43 -0.75 -4.81
N ALA A 19 -22.49 -2.08 -4.65
CA ALA A 19 -21.95 -2.78 -3.48
C ALA A 19 -20.41 -2.93 -3.50
N CYS A 20 -19.73 -2.61 -4.61
CA CYS A 20 -18.27 -2.69 -4.71
C CYS A 20 -17.55 -1.38 -4.42
N GLN A 21 -18.25 -0.28 -4.12
CA GLN A 21 -17.57 0.99 -3.90
C GLN A 21 -18.19 1.85 -2.79
N GLU A 22 -17.99 1.38 -1.56
CA GLU A 22 -17.93 2.25 -0.40
C GLU A 22 -16.54 2.16 0.24
N ASP A 23 -15.53 2.66 -0.48
CA ASP A 23 -14.37 3.28 0.16
C ASP A 23 -14.87 4.53 0.90
N GLY A 24 -15.52 4.31 2.04
CA GLY A 24 -15.96 5.36 2.94
C GLY A 24 -14.76 6.24 3.33
N PRO A 25 -14.98 7.52 3.65
CA PRO A 25 -13.91 8.40 4.09
C PRO A 25 -13.16 7.73 5.24
N ARG A 26 -11.89 7.36 5.02
CA ARG A 26 -11.00 7.01 6.13
C ARG A 26 -10.97 8.25 6.99
N ALA A 27 -11.63 8.17 8.15
CA ALA A 27 -11.65 9.24 9.13
C ALA A 27 -10.22 9.69 9.35
N SER A 28 -9.88 10.86 8.80
CA SER A 28 -8.68 11.58 9.17
C SER A 28 -8.91 11.94 10.62
N GLY A 29 -8.08 11.41 11.51
CA GLY A 29 -8.19 11.66 12.94
C GLY A 29 -7.99 13.14 13.23
N GLU A 30 -9.07 13.91 13.17
CA GLU A 30 -9.18 15.18 13.87
C GLU A 30 -9.45 14.85 15.34
N THR A 31 -8.39 14.45 16.05
CA THR A 31 -8.42 14.44 17.50
C THR A 31 -8.28 15.89 17.94
N GLY A 32 -9.41 16.57 18.12
CA GLY A 32 -9.45 17.92 18.66
C GLY A 32 -8.63 18.02 19.96
N GLY A 33 -7.69 18.97 19.98
CA GLY A 33 -7.09 19.51 21.20
C GLY A 33 -5.93 18.75 21.85
N VAL A 34 -5.61 17.51 21.47
CA VAL A 34 -4.45 16.79 22.02
C VAL A 34 -3.25 16.97 21.08
N PRO A 35 -2.09 17.47 21.54
CA PRO A 35 -0.90 17.56 20.70
C PRO A 35 -0.49 16.16 20.24
N ASP A 36 -0.46 15.96 18.92
CA ASP A 36 0.01 14.72 18.29
C ASP A 36 1.53 14.61 18.52
N PRO A 37 2.01 13.64 19.32
CA PRO A 37 3.43 13.49 19.63
C PRO A 37 4.27 13.14 18.40
N LEU A 38 3.64 12.74 17.28
CA LEU A 38 4.30 12.38 16.03
C LEU A 38 4.12 13.44 14.94
N ALA A 39 3.56 14.62 15.26
CA ALA A 39 3.28 15.67 14.28
C ALA A 39 4.50 16.09 13.45
N GLU A 40 5.66 16.28 14.11
CA GLU A 40 6.90 16.67 13.42
C GLU A 40 7.38 15.57 12.46
N GLN A 41 7.29 14.30 12.88
CA GLN A 41 7.70 13.14 12.07
C GLN A 41 6.79 12.96 10.86
N ARG A 42 5.48 13.15 11.05
CA ARG A 42 4.50 13.20 9.94
C ARG A 42 4.87 14.31 8.96
N ALA A 43 5.03 15.54 9.45
CA ALA A 43 5.38 16.68 8.60
C ALA A 43 6.72 16.48 7.87
N ALA A 44 7.71 15.86 8.52
CA ALA A 44 8.99 15.53 7.92
C ALA A 44 8.86 14.49 6.80
N CYS A 45 8.06 13.44 7.02
CA CYS A 45 7.75 12.45 6.00
C CYS A 45 7.11 13.11 4.76
N GLU A 46 6.05 13.88 4.98
CA GLU A 46 5.24 14.49 3.94
C GLU A 46 6.01 15.54 3.15
N ARG A 47 6.87 16.35 3.79
CA ARG A 47 7.76 17.29 3.08
C ARG A 47 8.70 16.60 2.10
N THR A 48 9.07 15.34 2.35
CA THR A 48 9.93 14.56 1.45
C THR A 48 9.14 13.76 0.41
N GLY A 49 7.84 14.01 0.26
CA GLY A 49 6.96 13.29 -0.68
C GLY A 49 6.55 11.89 -0.19
N GLY A 50 6.80 11.58 1.09
CA GLY A 50 6.35 10.34 1.70
C GLY A 50 4.90 10.42 2.18
N ARG A 51 4.30 9.25 2.40
CA ARG A 51 2.98 9.08 3.00
C ARG A 51 3.13 8.58 4.43
N TRP A 52 2.64 9.34 5.38
CA TRP A 52 2.55 8.90 6.77
C TRP A 52 1.45 7.85 6.92
N GLY A 53 1.76 6.69 7.49
CA GLY A 53 0.78 5.63 7.63
C GLY A 53 1.08 4.70 8.79
N ALA A 54 0.03 4.08 9.32
CA ALA A 54 0.17 3.03 10.30
C ALA A 54 0.87 1.81 9.68
N ARG A 55 1.63 1.12 10.51
CA ARG A 55 2.17 -0.20 10.24
C ARG A 55 1.11 -1.27 10.54
N SER A 56 1.38 -2.51 10.15
CA SER A 56 0.55 -3.64 10.57
C SER A 56 0.39 -3.63 12.11
N GLY A 57 -0.86 -3.65 12.59
CA GLY A 57 -1.18 -3.58 14.02
C GLY A 57 -1.57 -2.20 14.54
N GLY A 58 -1.50 -1.12 13.73
CA GLY A 58 -2.17 0.17 14.01
C GLY A 58 -1.52 1.08 15.06
N ILE A 59 -0.63 0.56 15.91
CA ILE A 59 -0.01 1.31 17.02
C ILE A 59 1.25 2.06 16.57
N LEU A 60 1.99 1.51 15.62
CA LEU A 60 3.23 2.09 15.10
C LEU A 60 2.97 2.78 13.76
N PHE A 61 3.63 3.91 13.52
CA PHE A 61 3.57 4.65 12.26
C PHE A 61 4.93 4.64 11.57
N THR A 62 4.91 4.79 10.24
CA THR A 62 6.12 4.97 9.45
C THR A 62 5.87 5.89 8.26
N CYS A 63 6.97 6.33 7.65
CA CYS A 63 6.97 7.06 6.40
C CYS A 63 7.13 6.09 5.22
N TYR A 64 6.06 5.89 4.44
CA TYR A 64 6.13 5.11 3.20
C TYR A 64 6.48 6.01 2.03
N ARG A 65 7.44 5.61 1.20
CA ARG A 65 7.77 6.31 -0.04
C ARG A 65 7.60 5.38 -1.24
N PRO A 66 7.18 5.88 -2.41
CA PRO A 66 7.28 5.10 -3.64
C PRO A 66 8.75 4.82 -3.94
N SER A 67 9.06 3.59 -4.33
CA SER A 67 10.42 3.21 -4.76
C SER A 67 10.68 3.77 -6.15
N SER A 68 11.82 4.39 -6.39
CA SER A 68 12.15 5.01 -7.68
C SER A 68 12.30 4.00 -8.83
N ASP A 69 12.60 2.76 -8.47
CA ASP A 69 12.81 1.58 -9.29
C ASP A 69 11.62 0.60 -9.28
N ALA A 70 10.46 1.04 -8.79
CA ALA A 70 9.28 0.18 -8.64
C ALA A 70 8.96 -0.62 -9.92
N ASN A 71 8.76 -1.93 -9.77
CA ASN A 71 8.46 -2.89 -10.84
C ASN A 71 9.58 -3.11 -11.88
N GLN A 72 10.74 -2.48 -11.75
CA GLN A 72 11.89 -2.79 -12.61
C GLN A 72 12.38 -4.22 -12.35
N LEU A 73 12.90 -4.87 -13.38
CA LEU A 73 13.43 -6.23 -13.28
C LEU A 73 14.71 -6.27 -12.44
N CYS A 74 14.84 -7.26 -11.57
CA CYS A 74 15.98 -7.44 -10.69
C CYS A 74 16.44 -8.90 -10.64
N ARG A 75 17.70 -9.12 -10.26
CA ARG A 75 18.35 -10.42 -10.11
C ARG A 75 18.86 -10.67 -8.70
N ALA A 76 19.08 -9.62 -7.93
CA ALA A 76 19.50 -9.65 -6.53
C ALA A 76 18.85 -8.50 -5.74
N SER A 77 18.88 -8.55 -4.41
CA SER A 77 18.39 -7.45 -3.57
C SER A 77 19.13 -6.14 -3.81
N SER A 78 20.43 -6.20 -4.12
CA SER A 78 21.28 -5.02 -4.34
C SER A 78 20.95 -4.25 -5.62
N ASP A 79 20.11 -4.81 -6.50
CA ASP A 79 19.64 -4.10 -7.69
C ASP A 79 18.54 -3.08 -7.37
N CYS A 80 17.94 -3.16 -6.17
CA CYS A 80 16.78 -2.36 -5.81
C CYS A 80 17.03 -1.40 -4.64
N GLU A 81 16.32 -0.28 -4.61
CA GLU A 81 16.26 0.67 -3.49
C GLU A 81 15.62 0.03 -2.24
N SER A 82 14.67 -0.89 -2.46
CA SER A 82 13.99 -1.66 -1.41
C SER A 82 14.41 -3.14 -1.43
N VAL A 83 13.56 -4.02 -1.98
CA VAL A 83 13.83 -5.46 -2.10
C VAL A 83 13.45 -5.97 -3.49
N CYS A 84 14.18 -6.97 -3.95
CA CYS A 84 13.85 -7.71 -5.17
C CYS A 84 12.88 -8.85 -4.84
N LEU A 85 11.63 -8.78 -5.30
CA LEU A 85 10.61 -9.78 -5.02
C LEU A 85 10.92 -11.09 -5.76
N ALA A 86 11.06 -12.20 -5.03
CA ALA A 86 11.54 -13.46 -5.60
C ALA A 86 10.57 -14.08 -6.62
N ARG A 87 9.26 -13.86 -6.44
CA ARG A 87 8.21 -14.41 -7.30
C ARG A 87 8.13 -13.73 -8.66
N SER A 88 8.15 -12.40 -8.69
CA SER A 88 8.04 -11.60 -9.92
C SER A 88 9.39 -11.21 -10.52
N ARG A 89 10.47 -11.29 -9.73
CA ARG A 89 11.79 -10.72 -10.06
C ARG A 89 11.72 -9.24 -10.41
N THR A 90 10.97 -8.50 -9.59
CA THR A 90 10.82 -7.05 -9.73
C THR A 90 11.07 -6.33 -8.41
N CYS A 91 11.58 -5.10 -8.47
CA CYS A 91 11.76 -4.25 -7.30
C CYS A 91 10.41 -3.86 -6.68
N ALA A 92 10.35 -3.85 -5.34
CA ALA A 92 9.13 -3.57 -4.61
C ALA A 92 8.65 -2.12 -4.82
N PRO A 93 7.32 -1.86 -4.76
CA PRO A 93 6.77 -0.56 -5.14
C PRO A 93 6.98 0.54 -4.10
N THR A 94 7.32 0.19 -2.86
CA THR A 94 7.41 1.13 -1.75
C THR A 94 8.56 0.82 -0.80
N THR A 95 9.14 1.86 -0.23
CA THR A 95 10.19 1.80 0.79
C THR A 95 9.69 2.42 2.10
N PRO A 96 9.75 1.71 3.24
CA PRO A 96 10.08 0.29 3.36
C PRO A 96 8.93 -0.62 2.89
N PHE A 97 9.29 -1.80 2.36
CA PHE A 97 8.32 -2.84 2.01
C PHE A 97 8.05 -3.75 3.22
N LEU A 98 7.25 -3.23 4.16
CA LEU A 98 7.01 -3.88 5.47
C LEU A 98 6.37 -5.26 5.35
N GLY A 99 6.64 -6.10 6.34
CA GLY A 99 6.12 -7.47 6.44
C GLY A 99 7.17 -8.51 6.04
N CYS A 100 6.76 -9.78 6.02
CA CYS A 100 7.61 -10.90 5.65
C CYS A 100 7.34 -11.30 4.20
N HIS A 101 8.37 -11.21 3.36
CA HIS A 101 8.27 -11.45 1.92
C HIS A 101 9.38 -12.38 1.44
N GLU A 102 9.09 -13.19 0.43
CA GLU A 102 10.12 -13.95 -0.28
C GLU A 102 10.85 -13.01 -1.25
N ILE A 103 12.14 -12.80 -1.03
CA ILE A 103 13.00 -11.89 -1.79
C ILE A 103 14.21 -12.64 -2.35
N LEU A 104 14.88 -12.02 -3.33
CA LEU A 104 16.22 -12.42 -3.74
C LEU A 104 17.24 -11.76 -2.82
N THR A 105 18.19 -12.55 -2.31
CA THR A 105 19.36 -12.05 -1.57
C THR A 105 20.35 -11.37 -2.51
N GLU A 106 21.43 -10.82 -1.96
CA GLU A 106 22.50 -10.18 -2.74
C GLU A 106 23.17 -11.14 -3.74
N ASN A 107 23.17 -12.44 -3.43
CA ASN A 107 23.70 -13.48 -4.31
C ASN A 107 22.64 -14.07 -5.26
N GLY A 108 21.44 -13.51 -5.31
CA GLY A 108 20.32 -14.00 -6.12
C GLY A 108 19.63 -15.27 -5.58
N GLY A 109 19.97 -15.69 -4.36
CA GLY A 109 19.30 -16.80 -3.67
C GLY A 109 17.93 -16.38 -3.15
N ARG A 110 17.01 -17.33 -2.95
CA ARG A 110 15.68 -17.03 -2.37
C ARG A 110 15.75 -17.08 -0.85
N ALA A 111 15.19 -16.08 -0.19
CA ALA A 111 15.05 -16.05 1.27
C ALA A 111 13.78 -15.31 1.68
N THR A 112 13.23 -15.66 2.84
CA THR A 112 12.17 -14.88 3.48
C THR A 112 12.82 -13.80 4.33
N GLN A 113 12.52 -12.53 4.05
CA GLN A 113 12.96 -11.40 4.86
C GLN A 113 11.76 -10.69 5.48
N CYS A 114 11.85 -10.41 6.78
CA CYS A 114 10.85 -9.63 7.52
C CYS A 114 11.38 -8.22 7.80
N ILE A 115 10.69 -7.21 7.29
CA ILE A 115 11.03 -5.79 7.49
C ILE A 115 10.04 -5.17 8.49
N ASN A 116 10.61 -4.63 9.57
CA ASN A 116 9.90 -4.00 10.69
C ASN A 116 10.24 -2.51 10.83
#